data_AF-A0AAV5IY04-F1
#
_entry.id   AF-A0AAV5IY04-F1
#
_cell.length_a   1.000
_cell.length_b   1.000
_cell.length_c   1.000
_cell.angle_alpha   90.00
_cell.angle_beta   90.00
_cell.angle_gamma   90.00
#
_symmetry.space_group_name_H-M   'P 1'
#
loop_
_entity.id
_entity.type
_entity.pdbx_description
1 polymer ?
#
loop_
_entity_poly.entity_id
_entity_poly.type
_entity_poly.pdbx_seq_one_letter_code
_entity_poly.pdbx_strand_id
1 'polypeptide(L)'
;MEPPSILRPPEITENETVEMVATKILLQSYFDVVRKNIEDLVPKAIMHFLVNPAKTSLHNTFIQKLYRQDLFEVLLQEQDEVAAKRKRAREMFLVLQQTVQTIDEVESDMVSQSENASSTVDINTGLPRILEISSGSTQLPMVYISTVT
;
A
#
# COMPACT_ATOMS: atom_id res chain seq x y z
N MET A 1 76.04 38.24 -30.08
CA MET A 1 75.80 37.72 -28.73
C MET A 1 74.77 36.62 -28.88
N GLU A 2 75.24 35.38 -28.94
CA GLU A 2 74.39 34.20 -29.11
C GLU A 2 73.75 33.86 -27.76
N PRO A 3 72.43 33.55 -27.71
CA PRO A 3 71.75 33.28 -26.46
C PRO A 3 72.24 31.94 -25.86
N PRO A 4 72.47 31.86 -24.53
CA PRO A 4 73.01 30.66 -23.90
C PRO A 4 72.07 29.45 -24.06
N SER A 5 72.64 28.35 -24.54
CA SER A 5 71.91 27.16 -25.04
C SER A 5 71.41 26.20 -23.94
N ILE A 6 71.44 26.58 -22.65
CA ILE A 6 70.97 25.74 -21.54
C ILE A 6 70.18 26.59 -20.54
N LEU A 7 68.87 26.36 -20.49
CA LEU A 7 68.02 26.75 -19.38
C LEU A 7 68.38 25.86 -18.18
N ARG A 8 69.39 26.26 -17.41
CA ARG A 8 69.67 25.63 -16.12
C ARG A 8 68.51 26.03 -15.19
N PRO A 9 67.77 25.10 -14.57
CA PRO A 9 66.76 25.46 -13.58
C PRO A 9 67.44 26.33 -12.51
N PRO A 10 66.85 27.46 -12.11
CA PRO A 10 67.39 28.24 -11.00
C PRO A 10 67.54 27.32 -9.79
N GLU A 11 68.66 27.43 -9.07
CA GLU A 11 68.85 26.71 -7.80
C GLU A 11 67.77 27.21 -6.84
N ILE A 12 66.69 26.43 -6.71
CA ILE A 12 65.60 26.76 -5.79
C ILE A 12 66.17 26.78 -4.38
N THR A 13 66.10 27.95 -3.74
CA THR A 13 66.56 28.08 -2.36
C THR A 13 65.61 27.27 -1.47
N GLU A 14 66.09 26.68 -0.38
CA GLU A 14 65.25 25.95 0.58
C GLU A 14 64.03 26.79 1.02
N ASN A 15 64.21 28.11 1.15
CA ASN A 15 63.14 29.05 1.44
C ASN A 15 62.05 29.11 0.34
N GLU A 16 62.44 29.18 -0.93
CA GLU A 16 61.49 29.19 -2.07
C GLU A 16 60.73 27.86 -2.15
N THR A 17 61.39 26.76 -1.77
CA THR A 17 60.74 25.44 -1.68
C THR A 17 59.67 25.42 -0.60
N VAL A 18 59.95 25.99 0.57
CA VAL A 18 58.98 26.11 1.67
C VAL A 18 57.79 26.99 1.28
N GLU A 19 58.03 28.14 0.66
CA GLU A 19 56.97 29.04 0.18
C GLU A 19 56.08 28.39 -0.89
N MET A 20 56.68 27.61 -1.80
CA MET A 20 55.96 26.84 -2.81
C MET A 20 55.06 25.78 -2.17
N VAL A 21 55.56 25.05 -1.17
CA VAL A 21 54.79 24.04 -0.43
C VAL A 21 53.65 24.69 0.35
N ALA A 22 53.90 25.81 1.03
CA ALA A 22 52.87 26.56 1.74
C ALA A 22 51.73 26.99 0.80
N THR A 23 52.07 27.55 -0.37
CA THR A 23 51.09 27.94 -1.39
C THR A 23 50.26 26.74 -1.87
N LYS A 24 50.88 25.57 -2.05
CA LYS A 24 50.18 24.35 -2.45
C LYS A 24 49.20 23.86 -1.38
N ILE A 25 49.58 23.91 -0.11
CA ILE A 25 48.71 23.50 1.01
C ILE A 25 47.50 24.45 1.13
N LEU A 26 47.72 25.76 1.01
CA LEU A 26 46.64 26.74 1.04
C LEU A 26 45.64 26.53 -0.11
N LEU A 27 46.16 26.26 -1.31
CA LEU A 27 45.33 25.97 -2.47
C LEU A 27 44.48 24.72 -2.25
N GLN A 28 45.08 23.64 -1.74
CA GLN A 28 44.37 22.41 -1.42
C GLN A 28 43.28 22.64 -0.37
N SER A 29 43.61 23.34 0.72
CA SER A 29 42.67 23.67 1.79
C SER A 29 41.47 24.47 1.25
N TYR A 30 41.72 25.47 0.39
CA TYR A 30 40.65 26.23 -0.24
C TYR A 30 39.75 25.35 -1.11
N PHE A 31 40.33 24.50 -1.98
CA PHE A 31 39.56 23.59 -2.82
C PHE A 31 38.73 22.59 -2.03
N ASP A 32 39.25 22.09 -0.91
CA ASP A 32 38.52 21.15 -0.05
C ASP A 32 37.30 21.81 0.61
N VAL A 33 37.42 23.08 1.01
CA VAL A 33 36.29 23.86 1.53
C VAL A 33 35.25 24.12 0.44
N VAL A 34 35.67 24.57 -0.74
CA VAL A 34 34.76 24.83 -1.86
C VAL A 34 34.06 23.56 -2.31
N ARG A 35 34.76 22.43 -2.38
CA ARG A 35 34.16 21.13 -2.71
C ARG A 35 33.05 20.76 -1.74
N LYS A 36 33.30 20.84 -0.42
CA LYS A 36 32.28 20.58 0.61
C LYS A 36 31.08 21.53 0.49
N ASN A 37 31.33 22.79 0.18
CA ASN A 37 30.24 23.75 -0.05
C ASN A 37 29.38 23.36 -1.26
N ILE A 38 29.97 22.91 -2.35
CA ILE A 38 29.23 22.46 -3.54
C ILE A 38 28.44 21.19 -3.23
N GLU A 39 29.04 20.24 -2.51
CA GLU A 39 28.39 18.99 -2.08
C GLU A 39 27.13 19.25 -1.24
N ASP A 40 27.07 20.36 -0.49
CA ASP A 40 25.92 20.75 0.30
C ASP A 40 24.92 21.66 -0.46
N LEU A 41 25.42 22.65 -1.22
CA LEU A 41 24.57 23.60 -1.93
C LEU A 41 23.79 22.96 -3.08
N VAL A 42 24.41 22.06 -3.83
CA VAL A 42 23.79 21.49 -5.04
C VAL A 42 22.56 20.66 -4.68
N PRO A 43 22.61 19.70 -3.73
CA PRO A 43 21.41 18.98 -3.30
C PRO A 43 20.34 19.91 -2.73
N LYS A 44 20.72 20.95 -1.97
CA LYS A 44 19.77 21.94 -1.44
C LYS A 44 19.06 22.72 -2.56
N ALA A 45 19.81 23.13 -3.59
CA ALA A 45 19.25 23.80 -4.76
C ALA A 45 18.29 22.89 -5.53
N ILE A 46 18.68 21.64 -5.80
CA ILE A 46 17.80 20.66 -6.46
C ILE A 46 16.53 20.44 -5.64
N MET A 47 16.67 20.29 -4.32
CA MET A 47 15.53 20.07 -3.44
C MET A 47 14.56 21.27 -3.48
N HIS A 48 15.09 22.49 -3.38
CA HIS A 48 14.29 23.70 -3.31
C HIS A 48 13.66 24.10 -4.67
N PHE A 49 14.40 23.98 -5.77
CA PHE A 49 13.93 24.44 -7.07
C PHE A 49 13.16 23.39 -7.86
N LEU A 50 13.42 22.10 -7.63
CA LEU A 50 12.79 21.02 -8.39
C LEU A 50 11.88 20.16 -7.51
N VAL A 51 12.43 19.53 -6.47
CA VAL A 51 11.71 18.47 -5.74
C VAL A 51 10.50 19.03 -4.98
N ASN A 52 10.70 20.05 -4.15
CA ASN A 52 9.62 20.61 -3.34
C ASN A 52 8.53 21.27 -4.19
N PRO A 53 8.85 22.08 -5.22
CA PRO A 53 7.85 22.65 -6.10
C PRO A 53 7.12 21.59 -6.94
N ALA A 54 7.82 20.57 -7.46
CA ALA A 54 7.19 19.48 -8.19
C ALA A 54 6.21 18.70 -7.30
N LYS A 55 6.59 18.40 -6.06
CA LYS A 55 5.71 17.74 -5.08
C LYS A 55 4.42 18.53 -4.86
N THR A 56 4.54 19.82 -4.54
CA THR A 56 3.36 20.67 -4.25
C THR A 56 2.51 20.91 -5.50
N SER A 57 3.13 21.20 -6.65
CA SER A 57 2.41 21.43 -7.90
C SER A 57 1.70 20.18 -8.41
N LEU A 58 2.26 18.99 -8.24
CA LEU A 58 1.62 17.73 -8.60
C LEU A 58 0.35 17.52 -7.79
N HIS A 59 0.40 17.67 -6.46
CA HIS A 59 -0.81 17.55 -5.62
C HIS A 59 -1.90 18.54 -6.03
N ASN A 60 -1.55 19.81 -6.22
CA ASN A 60 -2.50 20.84 -6.63
C ASN A 60 -3.08 20.56 -8.03
N THR A 61 -2.22 20.15 -8.97
CA THR A 61 -2.64 19.82 -10.34
C THR A 61 -3.50 18.57 -10.38
N PHE A 62 -3.18 17.55 -9.58
CA PHE A 62 -3.96 16.32 -9.50
C PHE A 62 -5.36 16.58 -8.98
N ILE A 63 -5.51 17.42 -7.94
CA ILE A 63 -6.82 17.84 -7.47
C ILE A 63 -7.58 18.55 -8.59
N GLN A 64 -6.96 19.54 -9.24
CA GLN A 64 -7.61 20.31 -10.32
C GLN A 64 -7.95 19.49 -11.57
N LYS A 65 -7.17 18.45 -11.88
CA LYS A 65 -7.33 17.64 -13.09
C LYS A 65 -8.22 16.43 -12.86
N LEU A 66 -8.08 15.75 -11.72
CA LEU A 66 -8.82 14.54 -11.42
C LEU A 66 -10.20 14.81 -10.84
N TYR A 67 -10.36 15.85 -10.00
CA TYR A 67 -11.65 16.18 -9.37
C TYR A 67 -12.53 17.04 -10.28
N ARG A 68 -12.67 16.61 -11.53
CA ARG A 68 -13.57 17.22 -12.51
C ARG A 68 -14.75 16.29 -12.72
N GLN A 69 -15.96 16.76 -12.43
CA GLN A 69 -17.17 15.95 -12.50
C GLN A 69 -17.41 15.37 -13.90
N ASP A 70 -17.02 16.14 -14.91
CA ASP A 70 -17.01 15.81 -16.33
C ASP A 70 -16.10 14.64 -16.71
N LEU A 71 -15.10 14.29 -15.88
CA LEU A 71 -14.18 13.17 -16.14
C LEU A 71 -14.45 11.94 -15.28
N PHE A 72 -15.29 12.05 -14.25
CA PHE A 72 -15.52 10.95 -13.31
C PHE A 72 -16.17 9.73 -13.95
N GLU A 73 -17.05 9.92 -14.94
CA GLU A 73 -17.70 8.80 -15.63
C GLU A 73 -16.69 7.88 -16.32
N VAL A 74 -15.64 8.45 -16.92
CA VAL A 74 -14.57 7.69 -17.59
C VAL A 74 -13.51 7.24 -16.59
N LEU A 75 -13.08 8.10 -15.67
CA LEU A 75 -12.01 7.80 -14.72
C LEU A 75 -12.41 6.76 -13.67
N LEU A 76 -13.69 6.73 -13.28
CA LEU A 76 -14.24 5.77 -12.31
C LEU A 76 -14.94 4.58 -12.99
N GLN A 77 -14.81 4.46 -14.32
CA GLN A 77 -15.34 3.31 -15.02
C GLN A 77 -14.60 2.04 -14.57
N GLU A 78 -15.37 1.10 -14.03
CA GLU A 78 -14.87 -0.22 -13.66
C GLU A 78 -14.36 -0.95 -14.91
N GLN A 79 -13.22 -1.64 -14.79
CA GLN A 79 -12.74 -2.49 -15.88
C GLN A 79 -13.69 -3.67 -16.11
N ASP A 80 -13.91 -4.05 -17.38
CA ASP A 80 -14.89 -5.07 -17.78
C ASP A 80 -14.72 -6.40 -17.04
N GLU A 81 -13.47 -6.82 -16.79
CA GLU A 81 -13.18 -8.05 -16.06
C GLU A 81 -13.69 -7.99 -14.60
N VAL A 82 -13.47 -6.86 -13.93
CA VAL A 82 -13.91 -6.65 -12.54
C VAL A 82 -15.44 -6.57 -12.49
N ALA A 83 -16.05 -5.87 -13.46
CA ALA A 83 -17.51 -5.79 -13.59
C ALA A 83 -18.14 -7.17 -13.82
N ALA A 84 -17.54 -8.00 -14.68
CA ALA A 84 -17.99 -9.37 -14.93
C ALA A 84 -17.86 -10.26 -13.69
N LYS A 85 -16.74 -10.12 -12.95
CA LYS A 85 -16.52 -10.84 -11.68
C LYS A 85 -17.55 -10.42 -10.62
N ARG A 86 -17.82 -9.12 -10.49
CA ARG A 86 -18.83 -8.58 -9.58
C ARG A 86 -20.23 -9.06 -9.94
N LYS A 87 -20.57 -9.13 -11.23
CA LYS A 87 -21.84 -9.67 -11.72
C LYS A 87 -22.00 -11.15 -11.34
N ARG A 88 -21.02 -12.00 -11.64
CA ARG A 88 -21.03 -13.42 -11.27
C ARG A 88 -21.17 -13.64 -9.76
N ALA A 89 -20.45 -12.85 -8.96
CA ALA A 89 -20.53 -12.96 -7.50
C ALA A 89 -21.93 -12.62 -6.97
N ARG A 90 -22.60 -11.59 -7.54
CA ARG A 90 -23.98 -11.24 -7.19
C ARG A 90 -24.97 -12.31 -7.60
N GLU A 91 -24.83 -12.86 -8.81
CA GLU A 91 -25.68 -13.95 -9.29
C GLU A 91 -25.56 -15.18 -8.38
N MET A 92 -24.33 -15.57 -8.04
CA MET A 92 -24.06 -16.66 -7.10
C MET A 92 -24.70 -16.39 -5.73
N PHE A 93 -24.52 -15.18 -5.19
CA PHE A 93 -25.11 -14.79 -3.91
C PHE A 93 -26.64 -14.92 -3.90
N LEU A 94 -27.32 -14.46 -4.96
CA LEU A 94 -28.77 -14.57 -5.09
C LEU A 94 -29.24 -16.04 -5.13
N VAL A 95 -28.52 -16.90 -5.87
CA VAL A 95 -28.82 -18.34 -5.91
C VAL A 95 -28.66 -18.96 -4.52
N LEU A 96 -27.59 -18.62 -3.80
CA LEU A 96 -27.37 -19.12 -2.43
C LEU A 96 -28.49 -18.65 -1.49
N GLN A 97 -28.89 -17.38 -1.57
CA GLN A 97 -29.98 -16.84 -0.75
C GLN A 97 -31.31 -17.55 -1.01
N GLN A 98 -31.66 -17.76 -2.28
CA GLN A 98 -32.86 -18.50 -2.66
C GLN A 98 -32.80 -19.95 -2.18
N THR A 99 -31.62 -20.57 -2.21
CA THR A 99 -31.43 -21.94 -1.73
C THR A 99 -31.71 -22.05 -0.23
N VAL A 100 -31.19 -21.11 0.57
CA VAL A 100 -31.46 -21.06 2.01
C VAL A 100 -32.95 -20.88 2.28
N GLN A 101 -33.60 -19.94 1.60
CA GLN A 101 -35.04 -19.72 1.75
C GLN A 101 -35.85 -20.97 1.41
N THR A 102 -35.49 -21.67 0.32
CA THR A 102 -36.18 -22.90 -0.08
C THR A 102 -36.00 -24.02 0.96
N ILE A 103 -34.83 -24.10 1.60
CA ILE A 103 -34.58 -25.07 2.68
C ILE A 103 -35.45 -24.75 3.90
N ASP A 104 -35.52 -23.48 4.30
CA ASP A 104 -36.35 -23.03 5.43
C ASP A 104 -37.84 -23.31 5.18
N GLU A 105 -38.32 -23.10 3.95
CA GLU A 105 -39.71 -23.39 3.55
C GLU A 105 -40.03 -24.90 3.66
N VAL A 106 -39.13 -25.78 3.21
CA VAL A 106 -39.29 -27.23 3.32
C VAL A 106 -39.32 -27.70 4.78
N GLU A 107 -38.50 -27.12 5.66
CA GLU A 107 -38.53 -27.43 7.09
C GLU A 107 -39.89 -27.06 7.72
N SER A 108 -40.44 -25.90 7.38
CA SER A 108 -41.78 -25.47 7.80
C SER A 108 -42.90 -26.39 7.29
N ASP A 109 -42.80 -26.85 6.04
CA ASP A 109 -43.78 -27.77 5.43
C ASP A 109 -43.76 -29.17 6.06
N MET A 110 -42.57 -29.64 6.48
CA MET A 110 -42.41 -30.92 7.20
C MET A 110 -43.00 -30.85 8.62
N VAL A 111 -42.82 -29.73 9.32
CA VAL A 111 -43.38 -29.50 10.67
C VAL A 111 -44.91 -29.44 10.63
N SER A 112 -45.48 -28.77 9.63
CA SER A 112 -46.94 -28.66 9.47
C SER A 112 -47.60 -29.97 9.01
N GLN A 113 -46.87 -30.90 8.39
CA GLN A 113 -47.36 -32.27 8.14
C GLN A 113 -47.35 -33.16 9.40
N SER A 114 -46.47 -32.88 10.37
CA SER A 114 -46.41 -33.64 11.64
C SER A 114 -47.61 -33.34 12.56
N GLU A 115 -48.22 -32.16 12.49
CA GLU A 115 -49.40 -31.82 13.31
C GLU A 115 -50.71 -32.44 12.78
N ASN A 116 -50.76 -32.77 11.49
CA ASN A 116 -51.93 -33.40 10.85
C ASN A 116 -51.96 -34.94 11.01
N ALA A 117 -50.91 -35.54 11.55
CA ALA A 117 -50.81 -36.98 11.80
C ALA A 117 -51.20 -37.39 13.22
N SER A 118 -51.84 -36.51 14.00
CA SER A 118 -52.40 -36.87 15.31
C SER A 118 -53.90 -37.17 15.21
N SER A 119 -54.24 -38.35 14.69
CA SER A 119 -55.44 -39.07 15.11
C SER A 119 -55.27 -40.59 15.01
N THR A 120 -55.29 -41.20 16.20
CA THR A 120 -55.71 -42.56 16.61
C THR A 120 -54.68 -43.67 16.90
N VAL A 121 -54.36 -43.77 18.21
CA VAL A 121 -54.37 -44.95 19.11
C VAL A 121 -53.29 -46.06 18.95
N ASP A 122 -52.34 -46.02 19.91
CA ASP A 122 -51.73 -47.06 20.79
C ASP A 122 -51.43 -48.49 20.30
N ILE A 123 -50.21 -48.98 20.62
CA ILE A 123 -49.94 -50.11 21.56
C ILE A 123 -48.40 -50.34 21.73
N ASN A 124 -47.92 -50.02 22.94
CA ASN A 124 -46.96 -50.69 23.82
C ASN A 124 -45.57 -51.20 23.35
N THR A 125 -44.59 -50.77 24.16
CA THR A 125 -43.39 -51.47 24.69
C THR A 125 -42.15 -51.65 23.82
N GLY A 126 -41.12 -50.86 24.14
CA GLY A 126 -39.71 -51.20 23.88
C GLY A 126 -38.76 -49.99 23.90
N LEU A 127 -38.37 -49.50 25.08
CA LEU A 127 -37.24 -48.58 25.22
C LEU A 127 -35.92 -49.40 25.16
N PRO A 128 -34.85 -48.87 24.54
CA PRO A 128 -33.85 -48.27 25.42
C PRO A 128 -33.38 -46.89 24.95
N ARG A 129 -32.85 -46.22 25.96
CA ARG A 129 -32.38 -44.84 26.04
C ARG A 129 -30.90 -44.77 25.61
N ILE A 130 -30.52 -43.57 25.17
CA ILE A 130 -29.16 -42.97 25.16
C ILE A 130 -28.33 -43.20 23.88
N LEU A 131 -28.12 -42.11 23.16
CA LEU A 131 -26.78 -41.58 22.86
C LEU A 131 -26.86 -40.05 22.92
N GLU A 132 -26.54 -39.52 24.10
CA GLU A 132 -26.14 -38.13 24.26
C GLU A 132 -24.86 -37.90 23.46
N ILE A 133 -24.91 -36.99 22.49
CA ILE A 133 -23.70 -36.34 22.01
C ILE A 133 -23.87 -34.86 22.33
N SER A 134 -23.17 -34.48 23.40
CA SER A 134 -22.98 -33.14 23.93
C SER A 134 -22.81 -32.11 22.83
N SER A 135 -23.66 -31.08 22.87
CA SER A 135 -23.49 -29.83 22.14
C SER A 135 -22.25 -29.10 22.63
N GLY A 136 -21.14 -29.32 21.93
CA GLY A 136 -19.97 -28.46 22.02
C GLY A 136 -20.31 -27.07 21.50
N SER A 137 -20.56 -26.16 22.44
CA SER A 137 -20.63 -24.71 22.26
C SER A 137 -19.37 -24.22 21.55
N THR A 138 -19.37 -24.16 20.22
CA THR A 138 -18.39 -23.33 19.50
C THR A 138 -19.00 -21.97 19.31
N GLN A 139 -18.82 -21.16 20.35
CA GLN A 139 -19.00 -19.73 20.31
C GLN A 139 -18.04 -19.17 19.24
N LEU A 140 -18.56 -18.83 18.07
CA LEU A 140 -17.84 -17.97 17.14
C LEU A 140 -17.82 -16.56 17.76
N PRO A 141 -16.65 -15.98 18.05
CA PRO A 141 -16.60 -14.64 18.61
C PRO A 141 -17.11 -13.65 17.55
N MET A 142 -18.15 -12.92 17.92
CA MET A 142 -18.50 -11.64 17.31
C MET A 142 -17.25 -10.75 17.39
N VAL A 143 -16.53 -10.61 16.28
CA VAL A 143 -15.48 -9.59 16.15
C VAL A 143 -16.19 -8.24 16.15
N TYR A 144 -16.29 -7.68 17.34
CA TYR A 144 -16.60 -6.30 17.60
C TYR A 144 -15.50 -5.46 16.95
N ILE A 145 -15.76 -4.94 15.76
CA ILE A 145 -14.98 -3.83 15.22
C ILE A 145 -15.28 -2.60 16.09
N SER A 146 -14.48 -2.45 17.16
CA SER A 146 -14.34 -1.18 17.86
C SER A 146 -13.81 -0.15 16.87
N THR A 147 -14.64 0.83 16.56
CA THR A 147 -14.22 2.10 15.97
C THR A 147 -13.47 2.91 17.04
N VAL A 148 -12.14 2.85 17.07
CA VAL A 148 -11.29 3.94 17.58
C VAL A 148 -9.92 3.90 16.89
N THR A 149 -9.70 4.81 15.94
CA THR A 149 -8.57 5.76 15.87
C THR A 149 -8.92 6.77 14.77
#